data_AF-A0A267GTI8-F1
#
_entry.id   AF-A0A267GTI8-F1
#
_cell.length_a   1.000
_cell.length_b   1.000
_cell.length_c   1.000
_cell.angle_alpha   90.00
_cell.angle_beta   90.00
_cell.angle_gamma   90.00
#
_symmetry.space_group_name_H-M   'P 1'
#
loop_
_entity.id
_entity.type
_entity.pdbx_description
1 polymer ?
#
loop_
_entity_poly.entity_id
_entity_poly.type
_entity_poly.pdbx_seq_one_letter_code
_entity_poly.pdbx_strand_id
1 'polypeptide(L)'
;METRPDVLDKLMERKSFENQFLPNALRKFFNEVEAPNARNEYLSLLLDRFSLRFVASNPGTGLSKEMVFILCYSLILLSVDLCSPHVKNKMSKREFIRNTRRATTPISDDFLGHLYDNIYLVGHVAPTTACSY
;
A
#
# COMPACT_ATOMS: atom_id res chain seq x y z
N MET A 1 12.54 16.07 15.37
CA MET A 1 13.17 14.88 14.76
C MET A 1 12.81 14.88 13.29
N GLU A 2 13.68 15.48 12.48
CA GLU A 2 13.57 15.48 11.02
C GLU A 2 13.60 14.04 10.52
N THR A 3 12.57 13.65 9.78
CA THR A 3 12.49 12.40 9.03
C THR A 3 13.57 12.40 7.96
N ARG A 4 14.76 11.96 8.35
CA ARG A 4 15.96 11.87 7.52
C ARG A 4 15.75 10.87 6.36
N PRO A 5 15.59 11.33 5.11
CA PRO A 5 15.36 10.43 3.97
C PRO A 5 16.53 9.46 3.76
N ASP A 6 17.74 9.85 4.18
CA ASP A 6 18.94 9.00 4.19
C ASP A 6 18.80 7.75 5.08
N VAL A 7 18.07 7.82 6.19
CA VAL A 7 17.80 6.66 7.06
C VAL A 7 16.77 5.74 6.41
N LEU A 8 15.74 6.33 5.77
CA LEU A 8 14.70 5.58 5.07
C LEU A 8 15.27 4.82 3.87
N ASP A 9 16.11 5.48 3.06
CA ASP A 9 16.75 4.86 1.89
C ASP A 9 17.63 3.67 2.33
N LYS A 10 18.44 3.86 3.38
CA LYS A 10 19.30 2.79 3.92
C LYS A 10 18.52 1.65 4.56
N LEU A 11 17.34 1.92 5.11
CA LEU A 11 16.41 0.90 5.59
C LEU A 11 15.83 0.11 4.41
N MET A 12 15.42 0.78 3.34
CA MET A 12 14.85 0.15 2.14
C MET A 12 15.86 -0.71 1.38
N GLU A 13 17.12 -0.28 1.30
CA GLU A 13 18.20 -1.05 0.66
C GLU A 13 18.39 -2.44 1.28
N ARG A 14 18.09 -2.60 2.56
CA ARG A 14 18.21 -3.88 3.29
C ARG A 14 16.98 -4.77 3.17
N LYS A 15 15.85 -4.27 2.65
CA LYS A 15 14.61 -5.05 2.52
C LYS A 15 14.61 -5.80 1.19
N SER A 16 14.46 -7.13 1.24
CA SER A 16 14.05 -7.90 0.06
C SER A 16 12.54 -8.13 0.13
N PHE A 17 11.84 -7.71 -0.93
CA PHE A 17 10.42 -7.98 -1.14
C PHE A 17 10.22 -9.01 -2.25
N GLU A 18 11.26 -9.79 -2.58
CA GLU A 18 11.21 -10.82 -3.62
C GLU A 18 10.11 -11.85 -3.31
N ASN A 19 9.34 -12.20 -4.33
CA ASN A 19 8.24 -13.18 -4.26
C ASN A 19 7.13 -12.80 -3.25
N GLN A 20 7.10 -11.55 -2.78
CA GLN A 20 6.05 -11.07 -1.89
C GLN A 20 4.90 -10.45 -2.68
N PHE A 21 3.68 -10.84 -2.34
CA PHE A 21 2.50 -10.16 -2.84
C PHE A 21 2.41 -8.74 -2.26
N LEU A 22 2.06 -7.76 -3.10
CA LEU A 22 2.14 -6.33 -2.77
C LEU A 22 1.52 -5.95 -1.40
N PRO A 23 0.30 -6.40 -1.04
CA PRO A 23 -0.29 -6.02 0.24
C PRO A 23 0.41 -6.66 1.44
N ASN A 24 1.01 -7.86 1.27
CA ASN A 24 1.79 -8.51 2.33
C ASN A 24 3.08 -7.73 2.61
N ALA A 25 3.79 -7.34 1.55
CA ALA A 25 4.98 -6.52 1.64
C ALA A 25 4.67 -5.17 2.31
N LEU A 26 3.55 -4.55 1.92
CA LEU A 26 3.10 -3.27 2.46
C LEU A 26 2.75 -3.36 3.95
N ARG A 27 2.05 -4.42 4.39
CA ARG A 27 1.77 -4.68 5.82
C ARG A 27 3.06 -4.80 6.61
N LYS A 28 4.02 -5.60 6.12
CA LYS A 28 5.30 -5.80 6.79
C LYS A 28 6.07 -4.48 6.91
N PHE A 29 6.07 -3.69 5.84
CA PHE A 29 6.72 -2.37 5.82
C PHE A 29 6.14 -1.43 6.88
N PHE A 30 4.81 -1.30 6.98
CA PHE A 30 4.17 -0.42 7.97
C PHE A 30 4.28 -0.91 9.41
N ASN A 31 4.44 -2.21 9.63
CA ASN A 31 4.73 -2.75 10.97
C ASN A 31 6.17 -2.45 11.42
N GLU A 32 7.11 -2.32 10.49
CA GLU A 32 8.53 -2.08 10.80
C GLU A 32 8.89 -0.59 10.84
N VAL A 33 8.22 0.21 10.00
CA VAL A 33 8.30 1.66 10.03
C VAL A 33 7.16 2.13 10.94
N GLU A 34 7.43 2.30 12.25
CA GLU A 34 6.48 2.95 13.17
C GLU A 34 6.00 4.23 12.49
N ALA A 35 4.77 4.22 11.96
CA ALA A 35 4.25 5.31 11.16
C ALA A 35 4.21 6.55 12.05
N PRO A 36 5.14 7.53 11.90
CA PRO A 36 5.21 8.65 12.80
C PRO A 36 3.98 9.49 12.51
N ASN A 37 3.05 9.51 13.46
CA ASN A 37 1.93 10.44 13.62
C ASN A 37 1.59 11.22 12.33
N ALA A 38 0.85 10.57 11.44
CA ALA A 38 -0.04 11.15 10.42
C ALA A 38 0.35 12.51 9.82
N ARG A 39 1.53 12.64 9.22
CA ARG A 39 1.74 13.64 8.16
C ARG A 39 1.54 12.98 6.81
N ASN A 40 0.48 13.35 6.10
CA ASN A 40 0.18 12.88 4.74
C ASN A 40 1.40 13.01 3.81
N GLU A 41 2.22 14.06 3.99
CA GLU A 41 3.44 14.30 3.22
C GLU A 41 4.52 13.21 3.45
N TYR A 42 4.66 12.70 4.68
CA TYR A 42 5.63 11.65 4.98
C TYR A 42 5.19 10.29 4.43
N LEU A 43 3.88 10.01 4.43
CA LEU A 43 3.33 8.81 3.82
C LEU A 43 3.66 8.74 2.32
N SER A 44 3.50 9.85 1.60
CA SER A 44 3.87 9.93 0.18
C SER A 44 5.33 9.56 -0.04
N LEU A 45 6.25 10.08 0.78
CA LEU A 45 7.67 9.78 0.70
C LEU A 45 7.97 8.29 0.99
N LEU A 46 7.35 7.73 2.03
CA LEU A 46 7.48 6.32 2.38
C LEU A 46 7.04 5.41 1.23
N LEU A 47 5.87 5.68 0.66
CA LEU A 47 5.31 4.92 -0.45
C LEU A 47 6.14 5.06 -1.73
N ASP A 48 6.71 6.24 -1.98
CA ASP A 48 7.60 6.46 -3.12
C ASP A 48 8.82 5.54 -3.06
N ARG A 49 9.48 5.49 -1.89
CA ARG A 49 10.65 4.62 -1.65
C ARG A 49 10.30 3.14 -1.66
N PHE A 50 9.18 2.78 -1.02
CA PHE A 50 8.67 1.42 -1.05
C PHE A 50 8.40 0.94 -2.48
N SER A 51 7.73 1.76 -3.29
CA SER A 51 7.37 1.42 -4.67
C SER A 51 8.61 1.20 -5.53
N LEU A 52 9.62 2.08 -5.39
CA LEU A 52 10.90 1.92 -6.07
C LEU A 52 11.57 0.59 -5.70
N ARG A 53 11.63 0.29 -4.40
CA ARG A 53 12.28 -0.94 -3.91
C ARG A 53 11.51 -2.20 -4.28
N PHE A 54 10.17 -2.15 -4.27
CA PHE A 54 9.32 -3.29 -4.60
C PHE A 54 9.50 -3.72 -6.06
N VAL A 55 9.51 -2.75 -6.99
CA VAL A 55 9.75 -3.02 -8.42
C VAL A 55 11.17 -3.54 -8.65
N ALA A 56 12.17 -2.95 -7.99
CA ALA A 56 13.56 -3.41 -8.08
C ALA A 56 13.73 -4.85 -7.55
N SER A 57 12.97 -5.24 -6.52
CA SER A 57 12.97 -6.61 -5.97
C SER A 57 12.13 -7.59 -6.81
N ASN A 58 11.25 -7.10 -7.68
CA ASN A 58 10.31 -7.93 -8.44
C ASN A 58 10.22 -7.50 -9.92
N PRO A 59 11.34 -7.55 -10.67
CA PRO A 59 11.39 -7.06 -12.05
C PRO A 59 10.45 -7.84 -13.01
N GLY A 60 10.08 -9.08 -12.67
CA GLY A 60 9.18 -9.91 -13.47
C GLY A 60 7.69 -9.60 -13.34
N THR A 61 7.28 -8.65 -12.48
CA THR A 61 5.86 -8.33 -12.24
C THR A 61 5.23 -7.46 -13.32
N GLY A 62 6.03 -6.79 -14.14
CA GLY A 62 5.54 -5.86 -15.17
C GLY A 62 4.89 -4.58 -14.60
N LEU A 63 5.00 -4.33 -13.29
CA LEU A 63 4.47 -3.14 -12.64
C LEU A 63 5.49 -2.00 -12.67
N SER A 64 5.06 -0.79 -13.04
CA SER A 64 5.90 0.41 -12.92
C SER A 64 5.92 0.95 -11.49
N LYS A 65 6.91 1.81 -11.18
CA LYS A 65 6.95 2.52 -9.89
C LYS A 65 5.66 3.30 -9.63
N GLU A 66 5.14 4.01 -10.64
CA GLU A 66 3.89 4.76 -10.47
C GLU A 66 2.70 3.84 -10.22
N MET A 67 2.62 2.70 -10.91
CA MET A 67 1.56 1.71 -10.68
C MET A 67 1.58 1.23 -9.23
N VAL A 68 2.74 0.79 -8.73
CA VAL A 68 2.89 0.29 -7.36
C VAL A 68 2.52 1.37 -6.34
N PHE A 69 2.93 2.62 -6.59
CA PHE A 69 2.60 3.76 -5.74
C PHE A 69 1.08 3.97 -5.62
N ILE A 70 0.37 4.01 -6.76
CA ILE A 70 -1.08 4.19 -6.81
C ILE A 70 -1.81 3.00 -6.18
N LEU A 71 -1.32 1.78 -6.40
CA LEU A 71 -1.85 0.57 -5.77
C LEU A 71 -1.71 0.63 -4.25
N CYS A 72 -0.55 1.04 -3.73
CA CYS A 72 -0.34 1.18 -2.28
C CYS A 72 -1.33 2.17 -1.67
N TYR A 73 -1.51 3.34 -2.29
CA TYR A 73 -2.52 4.31 -1.85
C TYR A 73 -3.93 3.71 -1.87
N SER A 74 -4.28 3.02 -2.95
CA SER A 74 -5.59 2.36 -3.07
C SER A 74 -5.82 1.34 -1.95
N LEU A 75 -4.79 0.57 -1.58
CA LEU A 75 -4.87 -0.44 -0.51
C LEU A 75 -5.01 0.18 0.88
N ILE A 76 -4.34 1.32 1.12
CA ILE A 76 -4.50 2.07 2.37
C ILE A 76 -5.91 2.64 2.47
N LEU A 77 -6.41 3.28 1.40
CA LEU A 77 -7.78 3.80 1.36
C LEU A 77 -8.82 2.70 1.55
N LEU A 78 -8.64 1.55 0.89
CA LEU A 78 -9.49 0.37 1.11
C LEU A 78 -9.42 -0.09 2.57
N SER A 79 -8.23 -0.13 3.16
CA SER A 79 -8.07 -0.56 4.55
C SER A 79 -8.78 0.37 5.52
N VAL A 80 -8.63 1.69 5.36
CA VAL A 80 -9.33 2.70 6.16
C VAL A 80 -10.84 2.56 6.01
N ASP A 81 -11.33 2.41 4.78
CA ASP A 81 -12.75 2.22 4.50
C ASP A 81 -13.30 0.97 5.21
N LEU A 82 -12.60 -0.17 5.09
CA LEU A 82 -13.02 -1.43 5.69
C LEU A 82 -12.98 -1.41 7.23
N CYS A 83 -11.97 -0.77 7.84
CA CYS A 83 -11.82 -0.77 9.29
C CYS A 83 -12.58 0.36 10.01
N SER A 84 -12.88 1.49 9.35
CA SER A 84 -13.51 2.63 10.01
C SER A 84 -14.97 2.33 10.39
N PRO A 85 -15.37 2.42 11.67
CA PRO A 85 -16.74 2.13 12.09
C PRO A 85 -17.77 3.13 11.53
N HIS A 86 -17.32 4.31 11.08
CA HIS A 86 -18.16 5.34 10.48
C HIS A 86 -18.67 4.97 9.08
N VAL A 87 -17.95 4.09 8.37
CA VAL A 87 -18.35 3.65 7.03
C VAL A 87 -19.35 2.51 7.13
N LYS A 88 -20.64 2.84 6.91
CA LYS A 88 -21.74 1.86 6.90
C LYS A 88 -21.71 0.96 5.66
N ASN A 89 -21.45 1.56 4.51
CA ASN A 89 -21.37 0.87 3.22
C ASN A 89 -19.92 0.74 2.82
N LYS A 90 -19.33 -0.41 3.16
CA LYS A 90 -17.94 -0.72 2.84
C LYS A 90 -17.73 -0.85 1.34
N MET A 91 -16.57 -0.39 0.86
CA MET A 91 -16.18 -0.49 -0.54
C MET A 91 -16.19 -1.96 -0.98
N SER A 92 -17.03 -2.27 -1.97
CA SER A 92 -17.08 -3.61 -2.56
C SER A 92 -15.87 -3.88 -3.45
N LYS A 93 -15.55 -5.15 -3.68
CA LYS A 93 -14.49 -5.57 -4.62
C LYS A 93 -14.63 -4.92 -6.00
N ARG A 94 -15.86 -4.86 -6.51
CA ARG A 94 -16.18 -4.23 -7.81
C ARG A 94 -15.89 -2.73 -7.80
N GLU A 95 -16.21 -2.05 -6.71
CA GLU A 95 -15.91 -0.62 -6.56
C GLU A 95 -14.43 -0.36 -6.45
N PHE A 96 -13.69 -1.18 -5.70
CA PHE A 96 -12.24 -1.10 -5.60
C PHE A 96 -11.59 -1.23 -6.99
N ILE A 97 -11.92 -2.28 -7.74
CA ILE A 97 -11.41 -2.50 -9.10
C ILE A 97 -11.71 -1.29 -10.00
N ARG A 98 -12.96 -0.81 -9.99
CA ARG A 98 -13.37 0.36 -10.77
C ARG A 98 -12.60 1.63 -10.40
N ASN A 99 -12.40 1.88 -9.11
CA ASN A 99 -11.73 3.07 -8.60
C ASN A 99 -10.23 3.05 -8.92
N THR A 100 -9.56 1.92 -8.67
CA THR A 100 -8.13 1.78 -8.93
C THR A 100 -7.82 1.81 -10.43
N ARG A 101 -8.66 1.21 -11.28
CA ARG A 101 -8.51 1.27 -12.74
C ARG A 101 -8.60 2.69 -13.31
N ARG A 102 -9.33 3.59 -12.66
CA ARG A 102 -9.38 5.01 -13.05
C ARG A 102 -8.13 5.79 -12.63
N ALA A 103 -7.43 5.31 -11.61
CA ALA A 103 -6.30 6.01 -11.01
C ALA A 103 -4.94 5.61 -11.63
N THR A 104 -4.82 4.40 -12.18
CA THR A 104 -3.57 3.88 -12.76
C THR A 104 -3.78 3.33 -14.17
N THR A 105 -2.67 3.01 -14.85
CA THR A 105 -2.67 2.32 -16.14
C THR A 105 -3.41 0.99 -16.06
N PRO A 106 -3.87 0.42 -17.19
CA PRO A 106 -4.64 -0.82 -17.19
C PRO A 106 -3.88 -1.97 -16.50
N ILE A 107 -4.41 -2.44 -15.39
CA ILE A 107 -4.00 -3.64 -14.67
C ILE A 107 -5.15 -4.63 -14.76
N SER A 108 -4.86 -5.92 -14.80
CA SER A 108 -5.89 -6.96 -14.86
C SER A 108 -6.85 -6.87 -13.66
N ASP A 109 -8.15 -6.96 -13.94
CA ASP A 109 -9.21 -6.96 -12.92
C ASP A 109 -9.03 -8.14 -11.94
N ASP A 110 -8.52 -9.28 -12.40
CA ASP A 110 -8.16 -10.42 -11.54
C ASP A 110 -7.09 -10.04 -10.51
N PHE A 111 -6.05 -9.32 -10.93
CA PHE A 111 -4.99 -8.90 -10.04
C PHE A 111 -5.50 -7.89 -8.99
N LEU A 112 -6.27 -6.89 -9.42
CA LEU A 112 -6.93 -5.95 -8.52
C LEU A 112 -7.89 -6.66 -7.56
N GLY A 113 -8.59 -7.68 -8.06
CA GLY A 113 -9.43 -8.54 -7.26
C GLY A 113 -8.66 -9.29 -6.17
N HIS A 114 -7.52 -9.89 -6.51
CA HIS A 114 -6.66 -10.57 -5.53
C HIS A 114 -6.10 -9.61 -4.48
N LEU A 115 -5.79 -8.37 -4.86
CA LEU A 115 -5.38 -7.35 -3.89
C LEU A 115 -6.49 -7.06 -2.88
N TYR A 116 -7.74 -6.90 -3.35
CA TYR A 116 -8.89 -6.69 -2.48
C TYR A 116 -9.11 -7.86 -1.53
N ASP A 117 -9.17 -9.09 -2.08
CA ASP A 117 -9.42 -10.30 -1.29
C ASP A 117 -8.35 -10.46 -0.20
N ASN A 118 -7.12 -10.12 -0.51
CA ASN A 118 -6.02 -10.20 0.43
C ASN A 118 -6.16 -9.18 1.59
N ILE A 119 -6.62 -7.95 1.34
CA ILE A 119 -6.93 -7.00 2.43
C ILE A 119 -8.13 -7.49 3.26
N TYR A 120 -9.16 -8.01 2.58
CA TYR A 120 -10.38 -8.46 3.24
C TYR A 120 -10.16 -9.71 4.12
N LEU A 121 -9.37 -10.67 3.65
CA LEU A 121 -9.16 -11.97 4.32
C LEU A 121 -7.99 -11.96 5.32
N VAL A 122 -6.89 -11.28 4.99
CA VAL A 122 -5.66 -11.32 5.81
C VAL A 122 -5.63 -10.18 6.82
N GLY A 123 -6.29 -9.06 6.53
CA GLY A 123 -6.38 -7.90 7.41
C GLY A 123 -5.80 -6.62 6.83
N HIS A 124 -6.04 -5.50 7.51
CA HIS A 124 -5.75 -4.16 7.00
C HIS A 124 -4.25 -3.85 6.90
N VAL A 125 -3.85 -3.09 5.87
CA VAL A 125 -2.51 -2.46 5.78
C VAL A 125 -2.44 -1.14 6.54
N ALA A 126 -3.58 -0.57 6.91
CA ALA A 126 -3.63 0.75 7.53
C ALA A 126 -2.94 0.75 8.92
N PRO A 127 -2.14 1.78 9.24
CA PRO A 127 -1.62 1.96 10.61
C PRO A 127 -2.80 2.02 11.58
N THR A 128 -2.68 1.39 12.75
CA THR A 128 -3.78 1.20 13.72
C THR A 128 -4.52 2.50 14.08
N THR A 129 -3.88 3.66 13.95
CA THR A 129 -4.46 4.99 14.19
C THR A 129 -5.41 5.48 13.10
N ALA A 130 -5.32 4.95 11.88
CA ALA A 130 -6.15 5.37 10.75
C ALA A 130 -7.57 4.77 10.78
N CYS A 131 -7.79 3.73 11.58
CA CYS A 131 -9.12 3.13 11.79
C CYS A 131 -9.95 3.86 12.86
N SER A 132 -9.32 4.75 13.61
CA SER A 132 -9.92 5.47 14.75
C SER A 132 -10.60 6.79 14.35
N TYR A 133 -10.50 7.21 13.09
CA TYR A 133 -11.11 8.43 12.55
C TYR A 133 -12.32 8.12 11.66
#